data_AF-F7UYC7-F1
#
_entry.id   AF-F7UYC7-F1
#
_cell.length_a   1.000
_cell.length_b   1.000
_cell.length_c   1.000
_cell.angle_alpha   90.00
_cell.angle_beta   90.00
_cell.angle_gamma   90.00
#
_symmetry.space_group_name_H-M   'P 1'
#
loop_
_entity.id
_entity.type
_entity.pdbx_description
1 polymer ?
#
loop_
_entity_poly.entity_id
_entity_poly.type
_entity_poly.pdbx_seq_one_letter_code
_entity_poly.pdbx_strand_id
1 'polypeptide(L)' 'MAIEAYCMKCKEKKEMQNPVESTTKNGKPITKGTCPVCGSTICRIGSSK' A
#
# COMPACT_ATOMS: atom_id res chain seq x y z
N MET A 1 -8.88 -8.22 6.55
CA MET A 1 -8.62 -7.60 5.24
C MET A 1 -7.39 -6.72 5.39
N ALA A 2 -6.22 -7.33 5.32
CA ALA A 2 -4.97 -6.59 5.32
C ALA A 2 -4.44 -6.61 3.90
N ILE A 3 -4.05 -5.44 3.39
CA ILE A 3 -3.51 -5.37 2.05
C ILE A 3 -2.01 -5.54 2.18
N GLU A 4 -1.48 -6.59 1.57
CA GLU A 4 -0.05 -6.84 1.62
C GLU A 4 0.64 -5.89 0.65
N ALA A 5 1.54 -5.04 1.15
CA ALA A 5 2.36 -4.16 0.33
C ALA A 5 3.83 -4.49 0.55
N TYR A 6 4.61 -4.38 -0.52
CA TYR A 6 6.05 -4.61 -0.43
C TYR A 6 6.72 -3.39 0.18
N CYS A 7 7.36 -3.57 1.34
CA CYS A 7 8.12 -2.51 1.96
C CYS A 7 9.57 -2.56 1.47
N MET A 8 10.01 -1.57 0.67
CA MET A 8 11.40 -1.55 0.19
C MET A 8 12.44 -1.44 1.30
N LYS A 9 12.09 -0.87 2.47
CA LYS A 9 12.99 -0.82 3.63
C LYS A 9 13.15 -2.18 4.31
N CYS A 10 12.05 -2.93 4.46
CA CYS A 10 12.07 -4.26 5.06
C CYS A 10 12.40 -5.37 4.03
N LYS A 11 12.38 -5.05 2.73
CA LYS A 11 12.54 -5.96 1.58
C LYS A 11 11.62 -7.18 1.60
N GLU A 12 10.49 -7.06 2.29
CA GLU A 12 9.52 -8.13 2.48
C GLU A 12 8.10 -7.58 2.24
N LYS A 13 7.18 -8.50 1.94
CA LYS A 13 5.76 -8.18 1.84
C LYS A 13 5.22 -8.12 3.26
N LYS A 14 4.67 -6.98 3.66
CA LYS A 14 3.98 -6.84 4.94
C LYS A 14 2.58 -6.30 4.73
N GLU A 15 1.73 -6.61 5.68
CA GLU A 15 0.41 -6.01 5.82
C GLU A 15 0.55 -4.51 6.10
N MET A 16 -0.05 -3.66 5.25
CA MET A 16 -0.17 -2.25 5.59
C MET A 16 -1.21 -2.06 6.69
N GLN A 17 -0.87 -1.21 7.66
CA GLN A 17 -1.81 -0.66 8.62
C GLN A 17 -2.51 0.57 8.03
N ASN A 18 -3.79 0.71 8.31
CA ASN A 18 -4.66 1.76 7.78
C ASN A 18 -4.61 1.84 6.23
N PRO A 19 -5.00 0.77 5.51
CA PRO A 19 -5.13 0.83 4.06
C PRO A 19 -6.19 1.86 3.66
N VAL A 20 -5.75 2.95 3.06
CA VAL A 20 -6.57 3.98 2.44
C VAL A 20 -6.57 3.73 0.94
N GLU A 21 -7.68 3.23 0.43
CA GLU A 21 -7.96 3.25 -0.99
C GLU A 21 -8.20 4.69 -1.47
N SER A 22 -7.55 5.06 -2.56
CA SER A 22 -7.73 6.33 -3.23
C SER A 22 -7.67 6.10 -4.72
N THR A 23 -8.38 6.91 -5.48
CA THR A 23 -8.32 6.83 -6.94
C THR A 23 -7.42 7.94 -7.44
N THR A 24 -6.38 7.57 -8.20
CA THR A 24 -5.50 8.57 -8.82
C THR A 24 -6.29 9.33 -9.87
N LYS A 25 -5.92 10.58 -10.18
CA LYS A 25 -6.56 11.45 -11.19
C LYS A 25 -6.69 10.81 -12.58
N ASN A 26 -5.95 9.73 -12.84
CA ASN A 26 -5.96 8.93 -14.06
C ASN A 26 -6.81 7.64 -13.97
N GLY A 27 -7.75 7.56 -13.01
CA GLY A 27 -8.69 6.45 -12.84
C GLY A 27 -8.11 5.17 -12.23
N LYS A 28 -6.83 5.17 -11.82
CA LYS A 28 -6.17 3.98 -11.27
C LYS A 28 -6.37 3.90 -9.75
N PRO A 29 -6.86 2.76 -9.22
CA PRO A 29 -6.98 2.56 -7.79
C PRO A 29 -5.57 2.45 -7.18
N ILE A 30 -5.28 3.29 -6.20
CA ILE A 30 -4.08 3.24 -5.40
C ILE A 30 -4.48 2.98 -3.96
N THR A 31 -3.87 1.99 -3.33
CA THR A 31 -4.04 1.77 -1.91
C THR A 31 -2.78 2.22 -1.18
N LYS A 32 -2.95 3.20 -0.30
CA LYS A 32 -1.88 3.72 0.55
C LYS A 32 -2.04 3.13 1.94
N GLY A 33 -0.97 2.94 2.66
CA GLY A 33 -1.03 2.53 4.05
C GLY A 33 0.31 2.75 4.73
N THR A 34 0.40 2.32 5.98
CA THR A 34 1.58 2.52 6.81
C THR A 34 2.22 1.17 7.11
N CYS A 35 3.54 1.07 6.96
CA CYS A 35 4.26 -0.15 7.36
C CYS A 35 4.31 -0.23 8.90
N PRO A 36 3.82 -1.32 9.53
CA PRO A 36 3.86 -1.47 10.99
C PRO A 36 5.27 -1.61 11.56
N VAL A 37 6.26 -1.94 10.72
CA VAL A 37 7.63 -2.25 11.18
C VAL A 37 8.57 -1.07 11.08
N CYS A 38 8.50 -0.32 9.98
CA CYS A 38 9.38 0.83 9.77
C CYS A 38 8.65 2.18 9.81
N GLY A 39 7.34 2.19 10.08
CA GLY A 39 6.50 3.39 10.13
C GLY A 39 6.40 4.16 8.81
N SER A 40 6.97 3.63 7.73
CA SER A 40 7.04 4.32 6.44
C SER A 40 5.76 4.09 5.66
N THR A 41 5.29 5.12 4.94
CA THR A 41 4.13 5.01 4.07
C THR A 41 4.43 4.05 2.92
N ILE A 42 3.70 2.95 2.85
CA ILE A 42 3.78 1.96 1.77
C ILE A 42 2.53 2.11 0.90
N CYS A 43 2.71 2.05 -0.42
CA CYS A 43 1.62 2.21 -1.36
C CYS A 43 1.63 1.03 -2.33
N ARG A 44 0.47 0.44 -2.57
CA ARG A 44 0.23 -0.57 -3.58
C ARG A 44 -0.69 0.02 -4.63
N ILE A 45 -0.18 0.17 -5.85
CA ILE A 45 -1.02 0.53 -6.99
C ILE A 45 -1.79 -0.74 -7.37
N GLY A 46 -3.11 -0.70 -7.23
CA GLY A 46 -3.98 -1.73 -7.79
C GLY A 46 -4.01 -1.54 -9.30
N SER A 47 -3.64 -2.57 -10.05
CA SER A 47 -3.91 -2.56 -11.48
C SER A 47 -5.42 -2.61 -11.68
N SER A 48 -6.00 -1.50 -12.15
CA SER A 48 -7.34 -1.48 -12.74
C SER A 48 -7.36 -2.54 -13.85
N LYS A 49 -8.19 -3.58 -13.70
CA LYS A 49 -8.57 -4.42 -14.83
C LYS A 49 -9.30 -3.56 -15.87
#